data_AF-A0A0D1M5P3-F1
#
_entry.id   AF-A0A0D1M5P3-F1
#
_cell.length_a   1.000
_cell.length_b   1.000
_cell.length_c   1.000
_cell.angle_alpha   90.00
_cell.angle_beta   90.00
_cell.angle_gamma   90.00
#
_symmetry.space_group_name_H-M   'P 1'
#
loop_
_entity.id
_entity.type
_entity.pdbx_description
1 polymer ?
#
loop_
_entity_poly.entity_id
_entity_poly.type
_entity_poly.pdbx_seq_one_letter_code
_entity_poly.pdbx_strand_id
1 'polypeptide(L)' 'MSNDHWTFAQWEENTVEKIANAASSADIERRADYLRVQIRLAIRQALRHGRSGRSDDDPVVS' A
#
# COMPACT_ATOMS: atom_id res chain seq x y z
N MET A 1 10.03 18.40 12.16
CA MET A 1 9.25 17.63 11.19
C MET A 1 8.47 16.63 12.01
N SER A 2 7.14 16.58 11.91
CA SER A 2 6.36 15.60 12.67
C SER A 2 6.83 14.19 12.30
N ASN A 3 7.20 13.40 13.31
CA ASN A 3 7.40 11.96 13.16
C ASN A 3 6.02 11.31 13.02
N ASP A 4 5.31 11.63 11.94
CA ASP A 4 4.01 11.02 11.67
C ASP A 4 4.27 9.58 11.21
N HIS A 5 4.33 8.68 12.19
CA HIS A 5 4.37 7.26 11.93
C HIS A 5 3.11 6.87 11.16
N TRP A 6 3.27 6.36 9.95
CA TRP A 6 2.15 5.83 9.19
C TRP A 6 1.63 4.56 9.85
N THR A 7 0.31 4.44 9.94
CA THR A 7 -0.33 3.15 10.19
C THR A 7 -0.16 2.23 8.98
N PHE A 8 -0.36 0.92 9.17
CA PHE A 8 -0.32 -0.02 8.05
C PHE A 8 -1.33 0.32 6.95
N ALA A 9 -2.54 0.79 7.31
CA ALA A 9 -3.52 1.24 6.33
C ALA A 9 -3.05 2.47 5.54
N GLN A 10 -2.49 3.46 6.24
CA GLN A 10 -1.98 4.68 5.60
C GLN A 10 -0.81 4.37 4.67
N TRP A 11 0.09 3.50 5.10
CA TRP A 11 1.23 3.07 4.31
C TRP A 11 0.81 2.23 3.10
N GLU A 12 -0.15 1.32 3.26
CA GLU A 12 -0.70 0.52 2.15
C GLU A 12 -1.26 1.44 1.06
N GLU A 13 -2.13 2.38 1.45
CA GLU A 13 -2.76 3.32 0.50
C GLU A 13 -1.71 4.14 -0.25
N ASN A 14 -0.75 4.73 0.47
CA ASN A 14 0.31 5.54 -0.13
C ASN A 14 1.21 4.72 -1.08
N THR A 15 1.50 3.47 -0.71
CA THR A 15 2.36 2.57 -1.50
C THR A 15 1.66 2.15 -2.78
N VAL A 16 0.38 1.77 -2.68
CA VAL A 16 -0.45 1.41 -3.82
C VAL A 16 -0.53 2.57 -4.82
N GLU A 17 -0.82 3.79 -4.35
CA GLU A 17 -0.88 4.97 -5.22
C GLU A 17 0.47 5.28 -5.88
N LYS A 18 1.58 5.22 -5.14
CA LYS A 18 2.91 5.46 -5.72
C LYS A 18 3.24 4.48 -6.84
N ILE A 19 2.99 3.20 -6.64
CA ILE A 19 3.30 2.17 -7.64
C ILE A 19 2.36 2.29 -8.83
N ALA A 20 1.06 2.50 -8.60
CA ALA A 20 0.09 2.68 -9.68
C ALA A 20 0.41 3.90 -10.55
N ASN A 21 0.77 5.03 -9.93
CA ASN A 21 1.14 6.26 -10.65
C ASN A 21 2.51 6.17 -11.35
N ALA A 22 3.47 5.44 -10.79
CA ALA A 22 4.74 5.17 -11.48
C ALA A 22 4.53 4.30 -12.72
N ALA A 23 3.61 3.34 -12.64
CA ALA A 23 3.28 2.41 -13.71
C ALA A 23 2.29 2.96 -14.75
N SER A 24 1.55 4.04 -14.44
CA SER A 24 0.59 4.69 -15.35
C SER A 24 1.23 5.67 -16.34
N SER A 25 2.56 5.75 -16.39
CA SER A 25 3.31 6.41 -17.46
C SER A 25 3.01 5.86 -18.86
N ALA A 26 2.32 4.72 -18.94
CA ALA A 26 1.72 4.18 -20.15
C ALA A 26 0.20 4.34 -20.10
N ASP A 27 -0.29 5.14 -21.04
CA ASP A 27 -1.67 5.38 -21.45
C ASP A 27 -2.65 4.24 -21.07
N ILE A 28 -3.85 4.62 -20.59
CA ILE A 28 -4.99 3.82 -20.08
C ILE A 28 -5.18 3.96 -18.56
N GLU A 29 -6.05 4.87 -18.12
CA GLU A 29 -6.56 4.99 -16.74
C GLU A 29 -7.00 3.64 -16.14
N ARG A 30 -7.62 2.78 -16.95
CA ARG A 30 -8.06 1.43 -16.51
C ARG A 30 -6.92 0.54 -16.05
N ARG A 31 -5.68 0.80 -16.51
CA ARG A 31 -4.48 0.06 -16.11
C ARG A 31 -4.06 0.47 -14.70
N ALA A 32 -4.13 1.75 -14.36
CA ALA A 32 -3.82 2.23 -13.02
C ALA A 32 -4.77 1.61 -11.98
N ASP A 33 -6.08 1.60 -12.26
CA ASP A 33 -7.07 1.01 -11.34
C ASP A 33 -6.90 -0.49 -11.18
N TYR A 34 -6.65 -1.20 -12.28
CA TYR A 34 -6.32 -2.63 -12.23
C TYR A 34 -5.07 -2.88 -11.37
N LEU A 35 -4.01 -2.09 -11.56
CA LEU A 35 -2.77 -2.20 -10.79
C LEU A 35 -3.00 -1.92 -9.31
N ARG A 36 -3.80 -0.90 -8.96
CA ARG A 36 -4.14 -0.60 -7.56
C ARG A 36 -4.71 -1.83 -6.86
N VAL A 37 -5.65 -2.52 -7.49
CA VAL A 37 -6.27 -3.74 -6.95
C VAL A 37 -5.23 -4.85 -6.79
N GLN A 38 -4.43 -5.13 -7.82
CA GLN A 38 -3.43 -6.21 -7.78
C GLN A 38 -2.35 -5.98 -6.72
N ILE A 39 -1.84 -4.75 -6.63
CA ILE A 39 -0.80 -4.38 -5.67
C ILE A 39 -1.34 -4.47 -4.24
N ARG A 40 -2.55 -3.96 -3.99
CA ARG A 40 -3.19 -4.04 -2.68
C ARG A 40 -3.37 -5.49 -2.23
N LEU A 41 -3.84 -6.38 -3.12
CA LEU A 41 -3.97 -7.80 -2.82
C LEU A 41 -2.63 -8.45 -2.48
N ALA A 42 -1.58 -8.18 -3.27
CA ALA A 42 -0.25 -8.72 -3.04
C ALA A 42 0.33 -8.26 -1.69
N ILE A 43 0.19 -6.97 -1.35
CA ILE A 43 0.61 -6.40 -0.07
C ILE A 43 -0.09 -7.10 1.10
N ARG A 44 -1.42 -7.23 1.05
CA ARG A 44 -2.19 -7.89 2.12
C ARG A 44 -1.78 -9.34 2.31
N GLN A 45 -1.57 -10.07 1.21
CA GLN A 45 -1.14 -11.45 1.27
C GLN A 45 0.25 -11.60 1.89
N ALA A 46 1.21 -10.75 1.50
CA ALA A 46 2.56 -10.75 2.07
C ALA A 46 2.53 -10.40 3.56
N LEU A 47 1.74 -9.39 3.95
CA LEU A 47 1.66 -8.92 5.32
C LEU A 47 0.84 -9.83 6.24
N ARG A 48 -0.12 -10.63 5.72
CA ARG A 48 -0.91 -11.59 6.52
C ARG A 48 -0.02 -12.50 7.36
N HIS A 49 1.14 -12.88 6.84
CA HIS A 49 2.11 -13.73 7.54
C HIS A 49 3.17 -12.94 8.33
N GLY A 50 3.46 -11.70 7.92
CA GLY A 50 4.50 -10.87 8.54
C GLY A 50 4.04 -9.98 9.70
N ARG A 51 2.73 -9.79 9.91
CA ARG A 51 2.20 -8.83 10.90
C ARG A 51 2.16 -9.32 12.33
N SER A 52 2.39 -10.60 12.62
CA SER A 52 2.47 -11.14 14.00
C SER A 52 1.37 -10.62 14.96
N GLY A 53 0.13 -10.49 14.48
CA GLY A 53 -1.00 -10.00 15.29
C GLY A 53 -1.25 -8.48 15.28
N ARG A 54 -0.49 -7.70 14.50
CA ARG A 54 -0.65 -6.24 14.36
C ARG A 54 -1.82 -5.86 13.44
N SER A 55 -2.67 -4.94 13.90
CA SER A 55 -3.85 -4.41 13.21
C SER A 55 -3.50 -3.30 12.22
N ASP A 56 -4.46 -2.90 11.39
CA ASP A 56 -4.31 -1.85 10.36
C ASP A 56 -4.02 -0.46 10.91
N ASP A 57 -4.33 -0.25 12.19
CA ASP A 57 -4.08 0.99 12.91
C ASP A 57 -2.72 0.99 13.62
N ASP A 58 -2.00 -0.14 13.64
CA ASP A 58 -0.67 -0.19 14.21
C ASP A 58 0.35 0.55 13.33
N PRO A 59 1.37 1.20 13.94
CA PRO A 59 2.40 1.92 13.20
C PRO A 59 3.32 0.95 12.45
N VAL A 60 3.66 1.28 11.20
CA VAL A 60 4.58 0.48 10.35
C VAL A 60 6.00 0.44 10.93
N VAL A 61 6.44 1.53 11.56
CA VAL A 61 7.76 1.65 12.21
C VAL A 61 7.55 2.02 13.67
N SER A 62 8.03 1.17 14.57
CA SER A 62 8.17 1.44 16.01
C SER A 62 9.55 2.01 16.30
#